data_AF-A0A6A4YJY0-F1
#
_entry.id   AF-A0A6A4YJY0-F1
#
_cell.length_a   1.000
_cell.length_b   1.000
_cell.length_c   1.000
_cell.angle_alpha   90.00
_cell.angle_beta   90.00
_cell.angle_gamma   90.00
#
_symmetry.space_group_name_H-M   'P 1'
#
loop_
_entity.id
_entity.type
_entity.pdbx_description
1 polymer ?
#
loop_
_entity_poly.entity_id
_entity_poly.type
_entity_poly.pdbx_seq_one_letter_code
_entity_poly.pdbx_strand_id
1 'polypeptide(L)'
;MVPAGMRSKTPRLATATTNSRRAFIAVIAEGKSREVGVCGIDTSAPHELLISCMVDTHTFMETISLLDSYQPAEILLVETNKSRRLHEEIKKHFKNSMCRVIAIARKYYDQAKGADDLKRIAMNCLDMSLLKNYIVMGSVACLVKYVEFIQGIYIAKQTIKVVVNTASPVMLMDYTSIAALEIMRGAKSGSVKQSLVSKIDNTQTSVGKRLLRTTLLRPPSHLKTIEDRQELVGIYLNNPSSFFDTTEILPEFPDLELLMAQLVLIPKSVSQRVFEQGVASIVALKSTLDMLPKLRTCLISLASQLEKKSELLNFIIK
;
A
#
# COMPACT_ATOMS: atom_id res chain seq x y z
N MET A 1 -2.91 -16.83 56.32
CA MET A 1 -1.86 -16.89 55.28
C MET A 1 -2.42 -17.66 54.09
N VAL A 2 -2.82 -16.96 53.04
CA VAL A 2 -3.34 -17.52 51.78
C VAL A 2 -2.41 -17.03 50.67
N PRO A 3 -1.84 -17.87 49.81
CA PRO A 3 -0.96 -17.41 48.74
C PRO A 3 -1.78 -16.76 47.61
N ALA A 4 -1.28 -15.63 47.13
CA ALA A 4 -1.85 -14.83 46.07
C ALA A 4 -1.76 -15.51 44.70
N GLY A 5 -2.78 -15.28 43.87
CA GLY A 5 -2.99 -15.95 42.59
C GLY A 5 -1.92 -15.70 41.53
N MET A 6 -1.52 -16.79 40.86
CA MET A 6 -0.81 -16.75 39.59
C MET A 6 -1.72 -16.13 38.51
N ARG A 7 -1.42 -14.90 38.09
CA ARG A 7 -1.95 -14.36 36.83
C ARG A 7 -1.30 -15.09 35.67
N SER A 8 -2.07 -15.91 34.95
CA SER A 8 -1.65 -16.53 33.70
C SER A 8 -1.41 -15.42 32.65
N LYS A 9 -0.15 -15.15 32.32
CA LYS A 9 0.19 -14.35 31.15
C LYS A 9 -0.14 -15.19 29.92
N THR A 10 -1.14 -14.79 29.13
CA THR A 10 -1.35 -15.32 27.78
C THR A 10 -0.06 -15.16 26.98
N PRO A 11 0.38 -16.18 26.24
CA PRO A 11 1.62 -16.10 25.48
C PRO A 11 1.46 -15.01 24.41
N ARG A 12 2.32 -13.98 24.46
CA ARG A 12 2.50 -13.06 23.33
C ARG A 12 2.95 -13.91 22.15
N LEU A 13 2.14 -13.95 21.10
CA LEU A 13 2.59 -14.44 19.81
C LEU A 13 3.80 -13.57 19.44
N ALA A 14 4.99 -14.17 19.42
CA ALA A 14 6.17 -13.48 18.94
C ALA A 14 5.82 -12.95 17.55
N THR A 15 5.86 -11.63 17.37
CA THR A 15 5.84 -10.99 16.07
C THR A 15 7.10 -11.47 15.37
N ALA A 16 7.00 -12.62 14.71
CA ALA A 16 8.00 -13.07 13.77
C ALA A 16 8.21 -11.89 12.83
N THR A 17 9.42 -11.36 12.83
CA THR A 17 9.93 -10.46 11.81
C THR A 17 10.05 -11.25 10.51
N THR A 18 8.92 -11.74 10.00
CA THR A 18 8.82 -12.16 8.62
C THR A 18 9.09 -10.90 7.82
N ASN A 19 10.24 -10.90 7.17
CA ASN A 19 10.67 -9.89 6.23
C ASN A 19 9.57 -9.81 5.15
N SER A 20 8.53 -9.01 5.40
CA SER A 20 7.33 -8.91 4.57
C SER A 20 7.77 -8.24 3.28
N ARG A 21 8.18 -9.07 2.32
CA ARG A 21 8.45 -8.62 0.97
C ARG A 21 7.11 -8.11 0.45
N ARG A 22 7.07 -6.84 0.02
CA ARG A 22 5.92 -6.29 -0.68
C ARG A 22 5.58 -7.22 -1.83
N ALA A 23 4.36 -7.74 -1.82
CA ALA A 23 3.85 -8.58 -2.90
C ALA A 23 2.95 -7.72 -3.78
N PHE A 24 3.52 -6.62 -4.28
CA PHE A 24 2.83 -5.71 -5.18
C PHE A 24 2.83 -6.31 -6.59
N ILE A 25 1.62 -6.54 -7.11
CA ILE A 25 1.39 -7.07 -8.45
C ILE A 25 0.80 -5.93 -9.28
N ALA A 26 1.46 -5.60 -10.39
CA ALA A 26 1.01 -4.56 -11.30
C ALA A 26 0.69 -5.13 -12.69
N VAL A 27 -0.44 -4.73 -13.26
CA VAL A 27 -0.78 -4.93 -14.67
C VAL A 27 -0.53 -3.64 -15.41
N ILE A 28 0.14 -3.75 -16.55
CA ILE A 28 0.41 -2.62 -17.43
C ILE A 28 -0.19 -2.90 -18.79
N ALA A 29 -0.95 -1.93 -19.29
CA ALA A 29 -1.53 -1.97 -20.62
C ALA A 29 -1.27 -0.66 -21.35
N GLU A 30 -0.94 -0.79 -22.63
CA GLU A 30 -0.73 0.35 -23.52
C GLU A 30 -1.94 0.52 -24.46
N GLY A 31 -2.48 1.73 -24.48
CA GLY A 31 -3.57 2.17 -25.35
C GLY A 31 -3.09 2.68 -26.70
N LYS A 32 -3.92 3.52 -27.32
CA LYS A 32 -3.52 4.35 -28.47
C LYS A 32 -2.81 5.60 -27.95
N SER A 33 -2.03 6.27 -28.80
CA SER A 33 -1.41 7.57 -28.47
C SER A 33 -0.51 7.58 -27.23
N ARG A 34 0.09 6.44 -26.85
CA ARG A 34 0.92 6.27 -25.63
C ARG A 34 0.16 6.48 -24.32
N GLU A 35 -1.15 6.30 -24.32
CA GLU A 35 -1.90 6.12 -23.07
C GLU A 35 -1.42 4.83 -22.40
N VAL A 36 -1.08 4.91 -21.12
CA VAL A 36 -0.67 3.77 -20.30
C VAL A 36 -1.62 3.65 -19.12
N GLY A 37 -2.23 2.48 -18.99
CA GLY A 37 -3.03 2.09 -17.84
C GLY A 37 -2.23 1.17 -16.94
N VAL A 38 -1.99 1.62 -15.71
CA VAL A 38 -1.36 0.84 -14.64
C VAL A 38 -2.43 0.51 -13.60
N CYS A 39 -2.62 -0.77 -13.33
CA CYS A 39 -3.48 -1.23 -12.24
C CYS A 39 -2.65 -2.12 -11.32
N GLY A 40 -2.70 -1.91 -10.00
CA GLY A 40 -1.90 -2.72 -9.09
C GLY A 40 -2.52 -2.91 -7.72
N ILE A 41 -2.19 -4.02 -7.09
CA ILE A 41 -2.63 -4.39 -5.74
C ILE A 41 -1.44 -4.94 -4.95
N ASP A 42 -1.34 -4.56 -3.68
CA ASP A 42 -0.41 -5.16 -2.74
C ASP A 42 -1.12 -6.31 -2.02
N THR A 43 -0.77 -7.56 -2.30
CA THR A 43 -1.45 -8.69 -1.64
C THR A 43 -1.11 -8.80 -0.15
N SER A 44 -0.03 -8.16 0.30
CA SER A 44 0.30 -8.08 1.72
C SER A 44 -0.56 -7.04 2.45
N ALA A 45 -1.13 -6.08 1.72
CA ALA A 45 -1.97 -5.01 2.27
C ALA A 45 -3.04 -4.58 1.23
N PRO A 46 -4.03 -5.45 0.94
CA PRO A 46 -4.92 -5.35 -0.22
C PRO A 46 -6.11 -4.38 -0.03
N HIS A 47 -6.03 -3.49 0.97
CA HIS A 47 -7.03 -2.46 1.24
C HIS A 47 -7.19 -1.42 0.12
N GLU A 48 -6.19 -1.27 -0.76
CA GLU A 48 -6.19 -0.29 -1.85
C GLU A 48 -5.90 -0.95 -3.20
N LEU A 49 -6.67 -0.56 -4.21
CA LEU A 49 -6.41 -0.85 -5.62
C LEU A 49 -5.88 0.42 -6.27
N LEU A 50 -4.61 0.39 -6.68
CA LEU A 50 -4.02 1.47 -7.47
C LEU A 50 -4.57 1.39 -8.89
N ILE A 51 -5.09 2.51 -9.37
CA ILE A 51 -5.39 2.72 -10.77
C ILE A 51 -4.71 4.02 -11.21
N SER A 52 -3.92 3.97 -12.27
CA SER A 52 -3.33 5.15 -12.87
C SER A 52 -3.51 5.09 -14.38
N CYS A 53 -3.98 6.19 -14.96
CA CYS A 53 -4.05 6.39 -16.39
C CYS A 53 -3.24 7.65 -16.70
N MET A 54 -2.23 7.50 -17.53
CA MET A 54 -1.32 8.58 -17.91
C MET A 54 -1.04 8.53 -19.40
N VAL A 55 -0.68 9.68 -19.97
CA VAL A 55 -0.12 9.77 -21.33
C VAL A 55 1.37 10.01 -21.16
N ASP A 56 2.18 9.04 -21.56
CA ASP A 56 3.62 9.09 -21.30
C ASP A 56 4.43 9.57 -22.51
N THR A 57 5.69 9.88 -22.25
CA THR A 57 6.71 10.21 -23.24
C THR A 57 7.18 8.96 -24.02
N HIS A 58 8.08 9.14 -24.98
CA HIS A 58 8.64 8.00 -25.74
C HIS A 58 9.46 7.03 -24.90
N THR A 59 9.93 7.46 -23.74
CA THR A 59 10.80 6.70 -22.82
C THR A 59 10.03 6.11 -21.63
N PHE A 60 8.72 6.36 -21.52
CA PHE A 60 7.86 5.82 -20.46
C PHE A 60 8.35 6.08 -19.03
N MET A 61 9.03 7.22 -18.81
CA MET A 61 9.69 7.52 -17.53
C MET A 61 8.70 7.67 -16.38
N GLU A 62 7.51 8.22 -16.62
CA GLU A 62 6.49 8.38 -15.57
C GLU A 62 5.96 7.02 -15.12
N THR A 63 5.68 6.14 -16.08
CA THR A 63 5.26 4.76 -15.81
C THR A 63 6.34 4.00 -15.03
N ILE A 64 7.60 4.13 -15.44
CA ILE A 64 8.73 3.46 -14.80
C ILE A 64 8.95 3.98 -13.38
N SER A 65 9.00 5.30 -13.19
CA SER A 65 9.13 5.94 -11.87
C SER A 65 7.97 5.53 -10.94
N LEU A 66 6.74 5.47 -11.47
CA LEU A 66 5.58 4.94 -10.76
C LEU A 66 5.85 3.52 -10.25
N LEU A 67 6.29 2.61 -11.12
CA LEU A 67 6.57 1.22 -10.74
C LEU A 67 7.69 1.13 -9.70
N ASP A 68 8.80 1.86 -9.91
CA ASP A 68 9.92 1.88 -8.97
C ASP A 68 9.49 2.36 -7.57
N SER A 69 8.55 3.31 -7.50
CA SER A 69 7.99 3.80 -6.24
C SER A 69 7.19 2.74 -5.46
N TYR A 70 6.54 1.82 -6.18
CA TYR A 70 5.79 0.72 -5.57
C TYR A 70 6.64 -0.53 -5.31
N GLN A 71 7.77 -0.68 -6.01
CA GLN A 71 8.67 -1.84 -5.93
C GLN A 71 7.93 -3.17 -6.20
N PRO A 72 7.40 -3.38 -7.42
CA PRO A 72 6.61 -4.57 -7.75
C PRO A 72 7.41 -5.86 -7.56
N ALA A 73 6.72 -6.88 -7.04
CA ALA A 73 7.21 -8.26 -7.08
C ALA A 73 6.93 -8.89 -8.45
N GLU A 74 5.80 -8.53 -9.06
CA GLU A 74 5.35 -9.05 -10.35
C GLU A 74 4.77 -7.93 -11.22
N ILE A 75 5.19 -7.91 -12.48
CA ILE A 75 4.62 -7.05 -13.52
C ILE A 75 4.00 -7.95 -14.58
N LEU A 76 2.72 -7.76 -14.83
CA LEU A 76 1.95 -8.48 -15.82
C LEU A 76 1.79 -7.62 -17.08
N LEU A 77 2.28 -8.14 -18.20
CA LEU A 77 2.22 -7.50 -19.51
C LEU A 77 1.23 -8.26 -20.40
N VAL A 78 0.24 -7.55 -20.93
CA VAL A 78 -0.77 -8.15 -21.82
C VAL A 78 -0.13 -8.43 -23.17
N GLU A 79 -0.18 -9.67 -23.63
CA GLU A 79 0.37 -10.06 -24.92
C GLU A 79 -0.32 -9.33 -26.08
N THR A 80 0.51 -8.88 -27.02
CA THR A 80 0.08 -8.17 -28.22
C THR A 80 0.75 -8.78 -29.44
N ASN A 81 0.06 -8.79 -30.58
CA ASN A 81 0.57 -9.37 -31.83
C ASN A 81 1.89 -8.74 -32.31
N LYS A 82 2.13 -7.48 -31.94
CA LYS A 82 3.41 -6.77 -32.16
C LYS A 82 4.04 -6.45 -30.82
N SER A 83 5.38 -6.56 -30.74
CA SER A 83 6.14 -6.03 -29.61
C SER A 83 5.87 -4.54 -29.49
N ARG A 84 5.51 -4.10 -28.29
CA ARG A 84 5.30 -2.69 -27.98
C ARG A 84 6.53 -2.15 -27.26
N ARG A 85 6.86 -0.88 -27.54
CA ARG A 85 8.02 -0.21 -26.93
C ARG A 85 7.94 -0.21 -25.40
N LEU A 86 6.75 -0.05 -24.83
CA LEU A 86 6.56 -0.12 -23.38
C LEU A 86 7.01 -1.46 -22.80
N HIS A 87 6.66 -2.58 -23.46
CA HIS A 87 7.06 -3.91 -22.99
C HIS A 87 8.58 -4.10 -23.06
N GLU A 88 9.22 -3.55 -24.09
CA GLU A 88 10.68 -3.60 -24.25
C GLU A 88 11.39 -2.80 -23.17
N GLU A 89 10.93 -1.57 -22.90
CA GLU A 89 11.55 -0.70 -21.88
C GLU A 89 11.36 -1.27 -20.48
N ILE A 90 10.17 -1.79 -20.14
CA ILE A 90 9.93 -2.47 -18.86
C ILE A 90 10.82 -3.71 -18.73
N LYS A 91 10.87 -4.57 -19.75
CA LYS A 91 11.72 -5.77 -19.71
C LYS A 91 13.18 -5.41 -19.54
N LYS A 92 13.65 -4.34 -20.18
CA LYS A 92 15.02 -3.84 -20.09
C LYS A 92 15.33 -3.30 -18.70
N HIS A 93 14.46 -2.44 -18.15
CA HIS A 93 14.67 -1.82 -16.83
C HIS A 93 14.62 -2.85 -15.69
N PHE A 94 13.64 -3.75 -15.71
CA PHE A 94 13.47 -4.75 -14.66
C PHE A 94 14.28 -6.04 -14.86
N LYS A 95 15.11 -6.15 -15.91
CA LYS A 95 15.87 -7.38 -16.25
C LYS A 95 16.74 -7.92 -15.11
N ASN A 96 17.41 -7.01 -14.39
CA ASN A 96 18.33 -7.34 -13.28
C ASN A 96 17.70 -7.07 -11.91
N SER A 97 16.41 -6.79 -11.87
CA SER A 97 15.66 -6.55 -10.64
C SER A 97 15.13 -7.86 -10.07
N MET A 98 14.65 -7.82 -8.82
CA MET A 98 13.94 -8.96 -8.21
C MET A 98 12.49 -9.10 -8.72
N CYS A 99 12.03 -8.21 -9.60
CA CYS A 99 10.68 -8.21 -10.15
C CYS A 99 10.54 -9.22 -11.28
N ARG A 100 9.49 -10.05 -11.23
CA ARG A 100 9.17 -11.00 -12.31
C ARG A 100 8.27 -10.34 -13.34
N VAL A 101 8.70 -10.32 -14.59
CA VAL A 101 7.87 -9.83 -15.71
C VAL A 101 7.19 -11.02 -16.38
N ILE A 102 5.86 -11.04 -16.39
CA ILE A 102 5.03 -12.17 -16.82
C ILE A 102 4.13 -11.73 -17.97
N ALA A 103 4.05 -12.54 -19.03
CA ALA A 103 3.14 -12.30 -20.14
C ALA A 103 1.76 -12.90 -19.87
N ILE A 104 0.69 -12.15 -20.16
CA ILE A 104 -0.71 -12.59 -20.02
C ILE A 104 -1.39 -12.61 -21.38
N ALA A 105 -1.98 -13.76 -21.72
CA ALA A 105 -2.73 -13.92 -22.96
C ALA A 105 -3.86 -12.88 -23.11
N ARG A 106 -4.00 -12.33 -24.32
CA ARG A 106 -4.97 -11.27 -24.65
C ARG A 106 -6.43 -11.60 -24.28
N LYS A 107 -6.79 -12.88 -24.28
CA LYS A 107 -8.15 -13.36 -23.91
C LYS A 107 -8.59 -12.98 -22.50
N TYR A 108 -7.65 -12.68 -21.60
CA TYR A 108 -7.96 -12.25 -20.23
C TYR A 108 -8.11 -10.74 -20.08
N TYR A 109 -7.76 -9.98 -21.13
CA TYR A 109 -7.95 -8.54 -21.19
C TYR A 109 -9.35 -8.21 -21.69
N ASP A 110 -10.33 -8.30 -20.79
CA ASP A 110 -11.74 -8.07 -21.10
C ASP A 110 -12.26 -6.83 -20.37
N GLN A 111 -12.67 -5.83 -21.14
CA GLN A 111 -13.06 -4.52 -20.64
C GLN A 111 -14.42 -4.56 -19.92
N ALA A 112 -15.37 -5.33 -20.46
CA ALA A 112 -16.71 -5.44 -19.88
C ALA A 112 -16.61 -6.17 -18.54
N LYS A 113 -15.88 -7.29 -18.53
CA LYS A 113 -15.62 -8.04 -17.30
C LYS A 113 -14.88 -7.20 -16.26
N GLY A 114 -13.89 -6.41 -16.69
CA GLY A 114 -13.14 -5.53 -15.78
C GLY A 114 -14.00 -4.49 -15.09
N ALA A 115 -15.00 -3.93 -15.79
CA ALA A 115 -15.95 -3.01 -15.20
C ALA A 115 -16.85 -3.69 -14.15
N ASP A 116 -17.29 -4.92 -14.41
CA ASP A 116 -18.07 -5.71 -13.46
C ASP A 116 -17.25 -6.13 -12.24
N ASP A 117 -16.00 -6.57 -12.46
CA ASP A 117 -15.06 -6.91 -11.39
C ASP A 117 -14.74 -5.68 -10.52
N LEU A 118 -14.52 -4.51 -11.12
CA LEU A 118 -14.26 -3.28 -10.36
C LEU A 118 -15.46 -2.88 -9.50
N LYS A 119 -16.68 -2.90 -10.07
CA LYS A 119 -17.92 -2.63 -9.31
C LYS A 119 -18.14 -3.62 -8.17
N ARG A 120 -17.73 -4.88 -8.35
CA ARG A 120 -17.85 -5.92 -7.34
C ARG A 120 -16.92 -5.69 -6.15
N ILE A 121 -15.66 -5.34 -6.39
CA ILE A 121 -14.63 -5.26 -5.34
C ILE A 121 -14.53 -3.88 -4.67
N ALA A 122 -14.93 -2.81 -5.38
CA ALA A 122 -14.79 -1.45 -4.89
C ALA A 122 -15.74 -1.14 -3.72
N MET A 123 -15.18 -0.60 -2.64
CA MET A 123 -15.96 -0.10 -1.49
C MET A 123 -16.49 1.32 -1.72
N ASN A 124 -15.75 2.13 -2.49
CA ASN A 124 -16.04 3.54 -2.71
C ASN A 124 -16.85 3.75 -4.00
N CYS A 125 -17.57 4.87 -4.05
CA CYS A 125 -18.28 5.27 -5.26
C CYS A 125 -17.27 5.48 -6.40
N LEU A 126 -17.55 4.84 -7.54
CA LEU A 126 -16.71 4.90 -8.73
C LEU A 126 -17.20 6.00 -9.66
N ASP A 127 -16.26 6.75 -10.23
CA ASP A 127 -16.60 7.69 -11.31
C ASP A 127 -17.00 6.90 -12.58
N MET A 128 -18.11 7.29 -13.20
CA MET A 128 -18.57 6.74 -14.47
C MET A 128 -17.55 6.99 -15.59
N SER A 129 -16.72 8.03 -15.50
CA SER A 129 -15.63 8.28 -16.45
C SER A 129 -14.58 7.16 -16.42
N LEU A 130 -14.25 6.67 -15.22
CA LEU A 130 -13.28 5.60 -15.00
C LEU A 130 -13.76 4.28 -15.62
N LEU A 131 -15.04 3.96 -15.43
CA LEU A 131 -15.67 2.76 -15.99
C LEU A 131 -15.71 2.75 -17.52
N LYS A 132 -15.62 3.91 -18.17
CA LYS A 132 -15.53 4.04 -19.63
C LYS A 132 -14.10 3.91 -20.16
N ASN A 133 -13.09 3.95 -19.29
CA ASN A 133 -11.70 3.82 -19.70
C ASN A 133 -11.35 2.34 -19.99
N TYR A 134 -11.40 1.99 -21.28
CA TYR A 134 -11.14 0.64 -21.78
C TYR A 134 -9.72 0.13 -21.47
N ILE A 135 -8.75 1.01 -21.26
CA ILE A 135 -7.37 0.60 -20.92
C ILE A 135 -7.36 0.10 -19.48
N VAL A 136 -7.89 0.92 -18.58
CA VAL A 136 -7.96 0.61 -17.15
C VAL A 136 -8.82 -0.62 -16.91
N MET A 137 -10.02 -0.70 -17.48
CA MET A 137 -10.92 -1.83 -17.24
C MET A 137 -10.30 -3.16 -17.68
N GLY A 138 -9.65 -3.21 -18.85
CA GLY A 138 -8.96 -4.41 -19.29
C GLY A 138 -7.80 -4.80 -18.36
N SER A 139 -7.05 -3.84 -17.83
CA SER A 139 -6.00 -4.09 -16.83
C SER A 139 -6.58 -4.64 -15.51
N VAL A 140 -7.69 -4.10 -15.04
CA VAL A 140 -8.40 -4.59 -13.85
C VAL A 140 -8.83 -6.04 -14.04
N ALA A 141 -9.43 -6.39 -15.20
CA ALA A 141 -9.85 -7.76 -15.50
C ALA A 141 -8.68 -8.76 -15.44
N CYS A 142 -7.54 -8.39 -16.04
CA CYS A 142 -6.32 -9.19 -15.98
C CYS A 142 -5.83 -9.36 -14.53
N LEU A 143 -5.80 -8.28 -13.75
CA LEU A 143 -5.30 -8.31 -12.37
C LEU A 143 -6.17 -9.22 -11.50
N VAL A 144 -7.48 -9.00 -11.52
CA VAL A 144 -8.44 -9.79 -10.73
C VAL A 144 -8.41 -11.24 -11.17
N LYS A 145 -8.38 -11.53 -12.48
CA LYS A 145 -8.27 -12.91 -12.96
C LYS A 145 -6.97 -13.59 -12.52
N TYR A 146 -5.85 -12.87 -12.53
CA TYR A 146 -4.56 -13.39 -12.11
C TYR A 146 -4.55 -13.69 -10.61
N VAL A 147 -4.97 -12.75 -9.77
CA VAL A 147 -5.08 -12.96 -8.32
C VAL A 147 -6.06 -14.10 -8.00
N GLU A 148 -7.23 -14.13 -8.64
CA GLU A 148 -8.23 -15.15 -8.34
C GLU A 148 -7.89 -16.54 -8.85
N PHE A 149 -7.31 -16.65 -10.04
CA PHE A 149 -7.08 -17.95 -10.67
C PHE A 149 -5.68 -18.48 -10.43
N ILE A 150 -4.65 -17.63 -10.56
CA ILE A 150 -3.25 -18.06 -10.45
C ILE A 150 -2.80 -18.09 -8.99
N GLN A 151 -3.15 -17.07 -8.19
CA GLN A 151 -2.81 -17.06 -6.76
C GLN A 151 -3.81 -17.87 -5.90
N GLY A 152 -4.96 -18.28 -6.46
CA GLY A 152 -5.94 -19.11 -5.77
C GLY A 152 -6.72 -18.38 -4.67
N ILE A 153 -6.89 -17.06 -4.79
CA ILE A 153 -7.45 -16.19 -3.75
C ILE A 153 -8.67 -15.45 -4.29
N TYR A 154 -9.83 -15.58 -3.66
CA TYR A 154 -11.00 -14.78 -3.99
C TYR A 154 -10.94 -13.39 -3.36
N ILE A 155 -11.20 -12.33 -4.13
CA ILE A 155 -11.29 -10.97 -3.60
C ILE A 155 -12.71 -10.71 -3.10
N ALA A 156 -12.85 -10.39 -1.81
CA ALA A 156 -14.12 -10.07 -1.18
C ALA A 156 -14.82 -8.88 -1.84
N LYS A 157 -16.15 -8.87 -1.78
CA LYS A 157 -16.97 -7.83 -2.40
C LYS A 157 -16.93 -6.55 -1.57
N GLN A 158 -16.83 -5.40 -2.23
CA GLN A 158 -16.89 -4.07 -1.61
C GLN A 158 -15.89 -3.84 -0.47
N THR A 159 -14.71 -4.45 -0.54
CA THR A 159 -13.68 -4.34 0.52
C THR A 159 -12.48 -3.51 0.11
N ILE A 160 -12.31 -3.19 -1.17
CA ILE A 160 -11.12 -2.50 -1.66
C ILE A 160 -11.42 -1.04 -1.98
N LYS A 161 -10.61 -0.12 -1.46
CA LYS A 161 -10.65 1.28 -1.84
C LYS A 161 -9.93 1.49 -3.16
N VAL A 162 -10.67 1.93 -4.17
CA VAL A 162 -10.10 2.26 -5.48
C VAL A 162 -9.47 3.65 -5.41
N VAL A 163 -8.15 3.71 -5.58
CA VAL A 163 -7.37 4.95 -5.57
C VAL A 163 -6.96 5.25 -7.01
N VAL A 164 -7.62 6.24 -7.60
CA VAL A 164 -7.28 6.73 -8.94
C VAL A 164 -6.21 7.80 -8.81
N ASN A 165 -5.00 7.47 -9.24
CA ASN A 165 -3.91 8.42 -9.34
C ASN A 165 -4.03 9.16 -10.68
N THR A 166 -4.84 10.23 -10.69
CA THR A 166 -4.89 11.22 -11.76
C THR A 166 -3.82 12.27 -11.50
N ALA A 167 -2.65 12.15 -12.12
CA ALA A 167 -1.57 13.15 -12.12
C ALA A 167 -1.45 13.97 -10.82
N SER A 168 -1.49 13.30 -9.64
CA SER A 168 -1.35 14.00 -8.37
C SER A 168 -0.01 14.70 -8.39
N PRO A 169 0.09 15.97 -7.93
CA PRO A 169 1.36 16.68 -7.93
C PRO A 169 2.22 16.05 -6.83
N VAL A 170 2.95 15.01 -7.20
CA VAL A 170 4.02 14.39 -6.43
C VAL A 170 5.33 14.75 -7.11
N MET A 171 6.40 14.84 -6.33
CA MET A 171 7.73 15.03 -6.90
C MET A 171 8.12 13.74 -7.62
N LEU A 172 8.27 13.80 -8.94
CA LEU A 172 8.79 12.70 -9.73
C LEU A 172 10.28 12.53 -9.45
N MET A 173 10.69 11.33 -9.08
CA MET A 173 12.08 10.95 -8.92
C MET A 173 12.35 9.70 -9.74
N ASP A 174 13.36 9.75 -10.58
CA ASP A 174 13.82 8.58 -11.32
C ASP A 174 14.63 7.64 -10.41
N TYR A 175 14.85 6.41 -10.87
CA TYR A 175 15.63 5.41 -10.14
C TYR A 175 17.03 5.93 -9.80
N THR A 176 17.66 6.65 -10.74
CA THR A 176 19.00 7.22 -10.57
C THR A 176 19.05 8.25 -9.45
N SER A 177 18.06 9.13 -9.32
CA SER A 177 17.96 10.09 -8.22
C SER A 177 17.69 9.38 -6.90
N ILE A 178 16.78 8.39 -6.88
CA ILE A 178 16.49 7.59 -5.68
C ILE A 178 17.76 6.87 -5.17
N ALA A 179 18.57 6.33 -6.09
CA ALA A 179 19.82 5.65 -5.77
C ALA A 179 20.93 6.63 -5.35
N ALA A 180 21.06 7.77 -6.04
CA ALA A 180 22.08 8.80 -5.75
C ALA A 180 21.83 9.48 -4.39
N LEU A 181 20.55 9.70 -4.04
CA LEU A 181 20.14 10.21 -2.73
C LEU A 181 20.10 9.13 -1.64
N GLU A 182 20.44 7.89 -1.98
CA GLU A 182 20.45 6.73 -1.07
C GLU A 182 19.15 6.60 -0.26
N ILE A 183 17.99 6.91 -0.87
CA ILE A 183 16.71 7.04 -0.14
C ILE A 183 16.34 5.71 0.52
N MET A 184 16.47 4.61 -0.22
CA MET A 184 16.03 3.28 0.20
C MET A 184 17.17 2.34 0.56
N ARG A 185 18.34 2.52 -0.07
CA ARG A 185 19.54 1.68 0.06
C ARG A 185 20.77 2.55 -0.16
N GLY A 186 21.84 2.27 0.56
CA GLY A 186 23.14 2.90 0.30
C GLY A 186 23.71 2.46 -1.05
N ALA A 187 24.26 3.40 -1.81
CA ALA A 187 24.81 3.19 -3.15
C ALA A 187 26.04 2.28 -3.13
N LYS A 188 26.87 2.38 -2.09
CA LYS A 188 28.11 1.57 -1.95
C LYS A 188 27.86 0.16 -1.42
N SER A 189 26.99 0.03 -0.42
CA SER A 189 26.78 -1.24 0.29
C SER A 189 25.56 -2.03 -0.21
N GLY A 190 24.61 -1.40 -0.89
CA GLY A 190 23.28 -1.97 -1.18
C GLY A 190 22.42 -2.23 0.07
N SER A 191 22.96 -1.91 1.25
CA SER A 191 22.34 -2.12 2.56
C SER A 191 21.34 -1.02 2.86
N VAL A 192 20.24 -1.41 3.50
CA VAL A 192 19.24 -0.46 4.02
C VAL A 192 19.81 0.34 5.19
N LYS A 193 20.75 -0.19 5.98
CA LYS A 193 21.25 0.48 7.20
C LYS A 193 21.91 1.84 6.96
N GLN A 194 22.41 2.07 5.75
CA GLN A 194 23.08 3.32 5.35
C GLN A 194 22.17 4.26 4.55
N SER A 195 20.88 3.95 4.43
CA SER A 195 19.93 4.76 3.67
C SER A 195 19.27 5.86 4.51
N LEU A 196 18.72 6.88 3.83
CA LEU A 196 17.90 7.92 4.46
C LEU A 196 16.73 7.31 5.26
N VAL A 197 16.00 6.36 4.68
CA VAL A 197 14.88 5.72 5.37
C VAL A 197 15.31 5.08 6.68
N SER A 198 16.48 4.43 6.74
CA SER A 198 16.97 3.82 7.98
C SER A 198 17.35 4.85 9.06
N LYS A 199 17.61 6.10 8.68
CA LYS A 199 17.96 7.17 9.64
C LYS A 199 16.74 7.86 10.23
N ILE A 200 15.65 7.95 9.47
CA ILE A 200 14.45 8.66 9.90
C ILE A 200 13.34 7.72 10.41
N ASP A 201 13.38 6.44 10.06
CA ASP A 201 12.37 5.45 10.45
C ASP A 201 12.43 5.14 11.95
N ASN A 202 11.61 5.88 12.71
CA ASN A 202 11.28 5.64 14.12
C ASN A 202 9.81 5.20 14.28
N THR A 203 9.24 4.60 13.23
CA THR A 203 7.84 4.21 13.22
C THR A 203 7.61 2.99 14.12
N GLN A 204 6.46 2.99 14.81
CA GLN A 204 6.11 1.95 15.78
C GLN A 204 5.24 0.83 15.19
N THR A 205 4.74 0.99 13.97
CA THR A 205 3.83 0.04 13.30
C THR A 205 4.32 -0.31 11.90
N SER A 206 3.96 -1.51 11.42
CA SER A 206 4.22 -1.95 10.04
C SER A 206 3.63 -0.97 9.02
N VAL A 207 2.40 -0.51 9.27
CA VAL A 207 1.69 0.50 8.47
C VAL A 207 2.46 1.82 8.42
N GLY A 208 2.92 2.32 9.56
CA GLY A 208 3.71 3.54 9.64
C GLY A 208 5.00 3.44 8.83
N LYS A 209 5.72 2.32 8.98
CA LYS A 209 6.94 2.04 8.21
C LYS A 209 6.69 2.03 6.70
N ARG A 210 5.60 1.40 6.27
CA ARG A 210 5.22 1.35 4.86
C ARG A 210 4.85 2.73 4.33
N LEU A 211 4.05 3.50 5.10
CA LEU A 211 3.64 4.86 4.74
C LEU A 211 4.85 5.81 4.63
N LEU A 212 5.81 5.72 5.55
CA LEU A 212 7.03 6.50 5.52
C LEU A 212 7.83 6.22 4.25
N ARG A 213 8.04 4.94 3.91
CA ARG A 213 8.72 4.53 2.67
C ARG A 213 8.03 5.09 1.43
N THR A 214 6.70 4.94 1.35
CA THR A 214 5.93 5.46 0.21
C THR A 214 6.00 6.98 0.14
N THR A 215 5.97 7.67 1.29
CA THR A 215 6.10 9.13 1.36
C THR A 215 7.46 9.61 0.88
N LEU A 216 8.55 8.91 1.24
CA LEU A 216 9.89 9.24 0.77
C LEU A 216 10.08 9.01 -0.73
N LEU A 217 9.48 7.94 -1.27
CA LEU A 217 9.55 7.64 -2.70
C LEU A 217 8.62 8.51 -3.54
N ARG A 218 7.59 9.09 -2.93
CA ARG A 218 6.60 9.95 -3.58
C ARG A 218 6.25 11.16 -2.69
N PRO A 219 7.17 12.12 -2.56
CA PRO A 219 6.90 13.33 -1.79
C PRO A 219 5.70 14.08 -2.38
N PRO A 220 4.76 14.57 -1.55
CA PRO A 220 3.67 15.40 -2.04
C PRO A 220 4.22 16.77 -2.47
N SER A 221 3.67 17.32 -3.55
CA SER A 221 3.95 18.68 -4.02
C SER A 221 2.77 19.64 -3.76
N HIS A 222 1.69 19.15 -3.16
CA HIS A 222 0.54 19.97 -2.78
C HIS A 222 0.83 20.74 -1.47
N LEU A 223 0.84 22.07 -1.54
CA LEU A 223 1.26 22.94 -0.44
C LEU A 223 0.50 22.66 0.86
N LYS A 224 -0.83 22.63 0.83
CA LYS A 224 -1.66 22.38 2.03
C LYS A 224 -1.33 21.04 2.68
N THR A 225 -1.03 20.00 1.90
CA THR A 225 -0.62 18.69 2.45
C THR A 225 0.74 18.75 3.15
N ILE A 226 1.65 19.59 2.66
CA ILE A 226 2.96 19.81 3.28
C ILE A 226 2.79 20.60 4.58
N GLU A 227 2.01 21.68 4.55
CA GLU A 227 1.72 22.54 5.71
C GLU A 227 0.99 21.77 6.81
N ASP A 228 -0.05 20.98 6.49
CA ASP A 228 -0.78 20.17 7.47
C ASP A 228 0.12 19.14 8.17
N ARG A 229 1.11 18.58 7.44
CA ARG A 229 2.10 17.66 8.01
C ARG A 229 3.07 18.39 8.94
N GLN A 230 3.54 19.56 8.53
CA GLN A 230 4.44 20.39 9.35
C GLN A 230 3.72 20.88 10.63
N GLU A 231 2.44 21.23 10.53
CA GLU A 231 1.61 21.60 11.68
C GLU A 231 1.53 20.46 12.69
N LEU A 232 1.22 19.22 12.26
CA LEU A 232 1.20 18.07 13.18
C LEU A 232 2.55 17.80 13.84
N VAL A 233 3.65 17.92 13.09
CA VAL A 233 4.99 17.77 13.67
C VAL A 233 5.24 18.83 14.74
N GLY A 234 4.89 20.10 14.45
CA GLY A 234 4.97 21.18 15.42
C GLY A 234 4.11 20.95 16.68
N ILE A 235 2.90 20.42 16.51
CA ILE A 235 2.00 20.05 17.62
C ILE A 235 2.67 19.06 18.57
N TYR A 236 3.27 17.98 18.05
CA TYR A 236 3.94 16.98 18.88
C TYR A 236 5.25 17.48 19.49
N LEU A 237 5.99 18.36 18.80
CA LEU A 237 7.19 18.99 19.35
C LEU A 237 6.88 19.89 20.55
N ASN A 238 5.74 20.59 20.51
CA ASN A 238 5.29 21.47 21.59
C ASN A 238 4.59 20.72 22.74
N ASN A 239 4.20 19.46 22.53
CA ASN A 239 3.46 18.65 23.51
C ASN A 239 4.14 17.28 23.72
N PRO A 240 5.31 17.23 24.38
CA PRO A 240 6.12 16.03 24.50
C PRO A 240 5.43 14.90 25.28
N SER A 241 4.59 15.22 26.28
CA SER A 241 3.81 14.21 27.00
C SER A 241 2.89 13.43 26.06
N SER A 242 2.08 14.13 25.27
CA SER A 242 1.18 13.55 24.28
C SER A 242 1.93 12.75 23.20
N PHE A 243 3.17 13.16 22.85
CA PHE A 243 4.04 12.39 21.97
C PHE A 243 4.44 11.04 22.57
N PHE A 244 4.89 11.01 23.83
CA PHE A 244 5.26 9.76 24.50
C PHE A 244 4.05 8.85 24.72
N ASP A 245 2.91 9.40 25.16
CA ASP A 245 1.66 8.66 25.36
C ASP A 245 1.22 7.96 24.05
N THR A 246 1.26 8.70 22.93
CA THR A 246 0.91 8.13 21.61
C THR A 246 1.93 7.08 21.18
N THR A 247 3.22 7.31 21.42
CA THR A 247 4.31 6.38 21.07
C THR A 247 4.30 5.11 21.89
N GLU A 248 3.78 5.14 23.13
CA GLU A 248 3.59 3.96 23.97
C GLU A 248 2.39 3.11 23.51
N ILE A 249 1.33 3.75 23.04
CA ILE A 249 0.10 3.07 22.58
C ILE A 249 0.28 2.41 21.20
N LEU A 250 0.97 3.06 20.26
CA LEU A 250 1.08 2.58 18.87
C LEU A 250 1.67 1.15 18.71
N PRO A 251 2.73 0.75 19.44
CA PRO A 251 3.27 -0.62 19.39
C PRO A 251 2.30 -1.71 19.85
N GLU A 252 1.26 -1.36 20.62
CA GLU A 252 0.27 -2.34 21.09
C GLU A 252 -0.72 -2.75 19.99
N PHE A 253 -0.78 -2.00 18.89
CA PHE A 253 -1.61 -2.39 17.75
C PHE A 253 -1.02 -3.61 17.05
N PRO A 254 -1.80 -4.68 16.84
CA PRO A 254 -1.36 -5.81 16.01
C PRO A 254 -1.19 -5.36 14.56
N ASP A 255 -0.53 -6.20 13.75
CA ASP A 255 -0.30 -5.89 12.34
C ASP A 255 -1.62 -5.81 11.55
N LEU A 256 -2.11 -4.58 11.40
CA LEU A 256 -3.39 -4.29 10.74
C LEU A 256 -3.37 -4.70 9.27
N GLU A 257 -2.20 -4.71 8.62
CA GLU A 257 -2.11 -5.05 7.20
C GLU A 257 -2.39 -6.52 6.97
N LEU A 258 -1.78 -7.38 7.80
CA LEU A 258 -2.00 -8.81 7.76
C LEU A 258 -3.47 -9.17 8.05
N LEU A 259 -4.05 -8.49 9.04
CA LEU A 259 -5.45 -8.64 9.40
C LEU A 259 -6.36 -8.25 8.23
N MET A 260 -6.17 -7.05 7.67
CA MET A 260 -6.96 -6.58 6.52
C MET A 260 -6.79 -7.49 5.31
N ALA A 261 -5.59 -8.02 5.09
CA ALA A 261 -5.32 -8.95 4.00
C ALA A 261 -6.21 -10.18 4.07
N GLN A 262 -6.39 -10.78 5.25
CA GLN A 262 -7.24 -11.97 5.40
C GLN A 262 -8.74 -11.69 5.26
N LEU A 263 -9.19 -10.47 5.56
CA LEU A 263 -10.59 -10.08 5.35
C LEU A 263 -10.91 -9.80 3.88
N VAL A 264 -9.95 -9.25 3.14
CA VAL A 264 -10.10 -8.89 1.72
C VAL A 264 -9.83 -10.09 0.81
N LEU A 265 -8.83 -10.91 1.14
CA LEU A 265 -8.33 -12.01 0.32
C LEU A 265 -8.74 -13.33 0.94
N ILE A 266 -9.77 -13.96 0.37
CA ILE A 266 -10.37 -15.21 0.86
C ILE A 266 -9.72 -16.38 0.10
N PRO A 267 -8.92 -17.24 0.76
CA PRO A 267 -8.31 -18.39 0.09
C PRO A 267 -9.36 -19.35 -0.44
N LYS A 268 -9.19 -19.85 -1.68
CA LYS A 268 -10.13 -20.81 -2.27
C LYS A 268 -10.02 -22.21 -1.68
N SER A 269 -8.88 -22.53 -1.07
CA SER A 269 -8.67 -23.79 -0.36
C SER A 269 -8.41 -23.49 1.12
N VAL A 270 -9.15 -24.18 1.98
CA VAL A 270 -8.99 -24.07 3.43
C VAL A 270 -7.94 -25.08 3.86
N SER A 271 -6.78 -24.59 4.29
CA SER A 271 -5.77 -25.40 4.96
C SER A 271 -5.78 -25.12 6.46
N GLN A 272 -5.24 -26.03 7.26
CA GLN A 272 -5.08 -25.84 8.70
C GLN A 272 -4.36 -24.51 9.02
N ARG A 273 -3.33 -24.17 8.24
CA ARG A 273 -2.58 -22.90 8.39
C ARG A 273 -3.47 -21.68 8.17
N VAL A 274 -4.33 -21.70 7.15
CA VAL A 274 -5.27 -20.61 6.86
C VAL A 274 -6.28 -20.45 8.00
N PHE A 275 -6.76 -21.55 8.56
CA PHE A 275 -7.67 -21.52 9.70
C PHE A 275 -7.01 -20.92 10.95
N GLU A 276 -5.81 -21.38 11.31
CA GLU A 276 -5.03 -20.85 12.43
C GLU A 276 -4.76 -19.34 12.27
N GLN A 277 -4.40 -18.92 11.06
CA GLN A 277 -4.21 -17.51 10.70
C GLN A 277 -5.51 -16.70 10.85
N GLY A 278 -6.64 -17.24 10.42
CA GLY A 278 -7.95 -16.60 10.56
C GLY A 278 -8.35 -16.38 12.02
N VAL A 279 -8.15 -17.38 12.89
CA VAL A 279 -8.39 -17.25 14.33
C VAL A 279 -7.48 -16.17 14.93
N ALA A 280 -6.19 -16.18 14.59
CA ALA A 280 -5.25 -15.16 15.04
C ALA A 280 -5.68 -13.74 14.60
N SER A 281 -6.19 -13.57 13.39
CA SER A 281 -6.68 -12.29 12.90
C SER A 281 -7.95 -11.81 13.59
N ILE A 282 -8.86 -12.71 13.96
CA ILE A 282 -10.04 -12.33 14.76
C ILE A 282 -9.62 -11.84 16.15
N VAL A 283 -8.66 -12.52 16.78
CA VAL A 283 -8.10 -12.09 18.08
C VAL A 283 -7.39 -10.74 17.94
N ALA A 284 -6.60 -10.57 16.87
CA ALA A 284 -5.96 -9.29 16.56
C ALA A 284 -6.99 -8.18 16.34
N LEU A 285 -8.09 -8.45 15.61
CA LEU A 285 -9.17 -7.47 15.39
C LEU A 285 -9.80 -7.02 16.69
N LYS A 286 -10.13 -7.96 17.57
CA LYS A 286 -10.64 -7.63 18.91
C LYS A 286 -9.65 -6.75 19.65
N SER A 287 -8.38 -7.13 19.69
CA SER A 287 -7.33 -6.35 20.36
C SER A 287 -7.19 -4.95 19.77
N THR A 288 -7.27 -4.78 18.45
CA THR A 288 -7.27 -3.47 17.79
C THR A 288 -8.46 -2.63 18.26
N LEU A 289 -9.67 -3.21 18.25
CA LEU A 289 -10.89 -2.51 18.67
C LEU A 289 -10.83 -2.08 20.14
N ASP A 290 -10.26 -2.90 21.01
CA ASP A 290 -10.07 -2.59 22.43
C ASP A 290 -9.06 -1.44 22.66
N MET A 291 -8.11 -1.25 21.73
CA MET A 291 -7.07 -0.22 21.81
C MET A 291 -7.48 1.14 21.21
N LEU A 292 -8.41 1.15 20.25
CA LEU A 292 -8.88 2.39 19.61
C LEU A 292 -9.39 3.45 20.60
N PRO A 293 -10.17 3.12 21.65
CA PRO A 293 -10.62 4.11 22.64
C PRO A 293 -9.47 4.79 23.37
N LYS A 294 -8.40 4.05 23.72
CA LYS A 294 -7.24 4.62 24.41
C LYS A 294 -6.53 5.64 23.52
N LEU A 295 -6.28 5.28 22.27
CA LEU A 295 -5.67 6.18 21.29
C LEU A 295 -6.55 7.42 21.06
N ARG A 296 -7.87 7.23 20.91
CA ARG A 296 -8.82 8.33 20.74
C ARG A 296 -8.81 9.30 21.91
N THR A 297 -8.81 8.81 23.14
CA THR A 297 -8.74 9.68 24.34
C THR A 297 -7.44 10.48 24.39
N CYS A 298 -6.31 9.86 24.05
CA CYS A 298 -5.01 10.53 23.95
C CYS A 298 -5.04 11.68 22.91
N LEU A 299 -5.59 11.42 21.73
CA LEU A 299 -5.71 12.42 20.66
C LEU A 299 -6.69 13.55 21.01
N ILE A 300 -7.79 13.25 21.70
CA ILE A 300 -8.74 14.27 22.18
C ILE A 300 -8.08 15.16 23.24
N SER A 301 -7.32 14.58 24.16
CA SER A 301 -6.56 15.34 25.16
C SER A 301 -5.60 16.31 24.49
N LEU A 302 -4.83 15.82 23.50
CA LEU A 302 -3.95 16.69 22.70
C LEU A 302 -4.73 17.79 21.99
N ALA A 303 -5.85 17.47 21.32
CA ALA A 303 -6.66 18.45 20.62
C ALA A 303 -7.23 19.54 21.55
N SER A 304 -7.50 19.22 22.82
CA SER A 304 -7.99 20.18 23.81
C SER A 304 -6.92 21.16 24.31
N GLN A 305 -5.64 20.80 24.21
CA GLN A 305 -4.50 21.64 24.61
C GLN A 305 -4.11 22.66 23.54
N LEU A 306 -4.67 22.54 22.32
CA LEU A 306 -4.33 23.41 21.20
C LEU A 306 -5.19 24.67 21.19
N GLU A 307 -4.54 25.84 21.17
CA GLU A 307 -5.21 27.14 20.98
C GLU A 307 -5.86 27.25 19.59
N LYS A 308 -5.19 26.69 18.56
CA LYS A 308 -5.68 26.63 17.19
C LYS A 308 -6.08 25.20 16.83
N LYS A 309 -7.30 25.03 16.33
CA LYS A 309 -7.79 23.73 15.85
C LYS A 309 -7.06 23.33 14.57
N SER A 310 -6.34 22.22 14.61
CA SER A 310 -5.80 21.58 13.39
C SER A 310 -6.90 20.81 12.67
N GLU A 311 -7.10 21.06 11.38
CA GLU A 311 -8.09 20.37 10.56
C GLU A 311 -7.78 18.87 10.44
N LEU A 312 -6.50 18.54 10.25
CA LEU A 312 -6.03 17.17 10.08
C LEU A 312 -6.18 16.36 11.37
N LEU A 313 -5.85 16.93 12.53
CA LEU A 313 -6.05 16.24 13.82
C LEU A 313 -7.53 15.96 14.08
N ASN A 314 -8.41 16.92 13.79
CA ASN A 314 -9.85 16.74 13.93
C ASN A 314 -10.40 15.70 12.95
N PHE A 315 -9.84 15.61 11.75
CA PHE A 315 -10.19 14.56 10.79
C PHE A 315 -9.82 13.16 11.31
N ILE A 316 -8.66 13.02 11.96
CA ILE A 316 -8.20 11.73 12.53
C ILE A 316 -9.07 11.28 13.72
N ILE A 317 -9.60 12.22 14.52
CA ILE A 317 -10.40 11.92 15.71
C ILE A 317 -11.85 11.49 15.39
N LYS A 318 -12.38 11.90 14.22
CA LYS A 318 -13.74 11.57 13.77
C LYS A 318 -13.88 10.11 13.40
#